data_AF-A0A2G6P4F2-F1
#
_entry.id   AF-A0A2G6P4F2-F1
#
_cell.length_a   1.000
_cell.length_b   1.000
_cell.length_c   1.000
_cell.angle_alpha   90.00
_cell.angle_beta   90.00
_cell.angle_gamma   90.00
#
_symmetry.space_group_name_H-M   'P 1'
#
loop_
_entity.id
_entity.type
_entity.pdbx_description
1 polymer ?
#
loop_
_entity_poly.entity_id
_entity_poly.type
_entity_poly.pdbx_seq_one_letter_code
_entity_poly.pdbx_strand_id
1 'polypeptide(L)' 'MSKNTSIILGGNLETFVEDQVKAGNYASASEVIRAGLRLLEERETQIQHLRNEIQKGINSGIAEGFNIN' A
#
# COMPACT_ATOMS: atom_id res chain seq x y z
N MET A 1 21.33 -3.24 -4.52
CA MET A 1 21.74 -2.43 -5.69
C MET A 1 20.58 -1.53 -6.09
N SER A 2 20.82 -0.23 -6.29
CA SER A 2 19.83 0.66 -6.88
C SER A 2 19.62 0.29 -8.35
N LYS A 3 18.39 -0.07 -8.74
CA LYS A 3 18.02 -0.19 -10.15
C LYS A 3 17.39 1.12 -10.61
N ASN A 4 17.87 1.65 -11.73
CA ASN A 4 17.22 2.76 -12.41
C ASN A 4 16.23 2.19 -13.43
N THR A 5 15.01 2.73 -13.49
CA THR A 5 13.92 2.19 -14.29
C THR A 5 13.20 3.33 -14.97
N SER A 6 13.12 3.27 -16.31
CA SER A 6 12.31 4.19 -17.10
C SER A 6 10.88 3.68 -17.13
N ILE A 7 9.92 4.57 -16.88
CA ILE A 7 8.49 4.24 -16.78
C ILE A 7 7.74 5.31 -17.57
N ILE A 8 6.75 4.88 -18.36
CA ILE A 8 5.83 5.79 -19.06
C ILE A 8 4.60 5.95 -18.17
N LEU A 9 4.32 7.19 -17.75
CA LEU A 9 3.08 7.53 -17.06
C LEU A 9 2.02 7.90 -18.10
N GLY A 10 0.78 7.46 -17.90
CA GLY A 10 -0.32 7.73 -18.81
C GLY A 10 -1.32 8.72 -18.22
N GLY A 11 -1.72 9.71 -19.02
CA GLY A 11 -2.87 10.58 -18.78
C GLY A 11 -2.83 11.26 -17.40
N ASN A 12 -3.85 11.01 -16.58
CA ASN A 12 -4.05 11.68 -15.28
C ASN A 12 -2.88 11.50 -14.30
N LEU A 13 -2.12 10.40 -14.39
CA LEU A 13 -0.98 10.17 -13.49
C LEU A 13 0.18 11.10 -13.79
N GLU A 14 0.40 11.46 -15.06
CA GLU A 14 1.43 12.41 -15.45
C GLU A 14 1.11 13.80 -14.87
N THR A 15 -0.11 14.28 -15.08
CA THR A 15 -0.58 15.55 -14.51
C THR A 15 -0.49 15.56 -12.99
N PHE A 16 -0.93 14.49 -12.32
CA PHE A 16 -0.83 14.37 -10.87
C PHE A 16 0.61 14.50 -10.37
N VAL A 17 1.55 13.77 -10.99
CA VAL A 17 2.96 13.82 -10.60
C VAL A 17 3.55 15.21 -10.83
N GLU A 18 3.24 15.84 -11.96
CA GLU A 18 3.66 17.22 -12.23
C GLU A 18 3.13 18.20 -11.19
N ASP A 19 1.85 18.12 -10.85
CA ASP A 19 1.21 19.03 -9.89
C ASP A 19 1.81 18.88 -8.50
N GLN A 20 2.11 17.65 -8.07
CA GLN A 20 2.76 17.38 -6.79
C GLN A 20 4.18 17.98 -6.73
N VAL A 21 4.93 17.93 -7.83
CA VAL A 21 6.27 18.54 -7.90
C VAL A 21 6.17 20.06 -7.97
N LYS A 22 5.28 20.61 -8.80
CA LYS A 22 5.06 22.07 -8.93
C LYS A 22 4.59 22.70 -7.62
N ALA A 23 3.76 21.99 -6.84
CA ALA A 23 3.32 22.42 -5.52
C ALA A 23 4.44 22.39 -4.47
N GLY A 24 5.59 21.78 -4.76
CA GLY A 24 6.71 21.65 -3.82
C GLY A 24 6.56 20.55 -2.78
N ASN A 25 5.55 19.67 -2.92
CA ASN A 25 5.35 18.54 -1.99
C ASN A 25 6.44 17.48 -2.13
N TYR A 26 7.05 17.38 -3.31
CA TYR A 26 8.12 16.42 -3.63
C TYR A 26 9.18 17.06 -4.52
N ALA A 27 10.43 16.66 -4.37
CA ALA A 27 11.54 17.22 -5.13
C ALA A 27 11.66 16.67 -6.55
N SER A 28 11.02 15.54 -6.85
CA SER A 28 11.07 14.91 -8.18
C SER A 28 9.92 13.94 -8.42
N ALA A 29 9.64 13.64 -9.69
CA ALA A 29 8.69 12.60 -10.09
C ALA A 29 9.02 11.23 -9.47
N SER A 30 10.30 10.86 -9.43
CA SER A 30 10.76 9.62 -8.81
C SER A 30 10.44 9.53 -7.33
N GLU A 31 10.36 10.68 -6.63
CA GLU A 31 9.99 10.72 -5.23
C GLU A 31 8.49 10.53 -5.01
N VAL A 32 7.66 11.15 -5.87
CA VAL A 32 6.20 10.92 -5.89
C VAL A 32 5.91 9.44 -6.13
N ILE A 33 6.57 8.83 -7.12
CA ILE A 33 6.38 7.41 -7.45
C ILE A 33 6.80 6.53 -6.27
N ARG A 34 7.93 6.80 -5.61
CA ARG A 34 8.35 6.05 -4.42
C ARG A 34 7.34 6.18 -3.27
N ALA A 35 6.79 7.38 -3.04
CA ALA A 35 5.75 7.57 -2.03
C ALA A 35 4.50 6.74 -2.35
N GLY A 36 4.06 6.75 -3.61
CA GLY A 36 2.93 5.92 -4.06
C GLY A 36 3.18 4.42 -3.88
N LEU A 37 4.38 3.94 -4.21
CA LEU A 37 4.74 2.53 -4.03
C LEU A 37 4.79 2.12 -2.56
N ARG A 38 5.27 2.99 -1.66
CA ARG A 38 5.25 2.72 -0.21
C ARG A 38 3.83 2.56 0.31
N LEU A 39 2.92 3.46 -0.09
CA LEU A 39 1.51 3.36 0.30
C LEU A 39 0.86 2.07 -0.23
N LEU A 40 1.21 1.65 -1.45
CA LEU A 40 0.74 0.38 -2.00
C LEU A 40 1.27 -0.82 -1.21
N GLU A 41 2.58 -0.83 -0.90
CA GLU A 41 3.21 -1.90 -0.11
C GLU A 41 2.60 -2.02 1.29
N GLU A 42 2.40 -0.89 1.99
CA GLU A 42 1.76 -0.85 3.29
C GLU A 42 0.34 -1.42 3.24
N ARG A 43 -0.45 -1.02 2.24
CA ARG A 43 -1.82 -1.51 2.05
C ARG A 43 -1.85 -3.02 1.79
N GLU A 44 -1.01 -3.52 0.89
CA GLU A 44 -0.94 -4.95 0.60
C GLU A 44 -0.51 -5.74 1.84
N THR A 45 0.47 -5.23 2.60
CA THR A 45 0.92 -5.85 3.85
C THR A 45 -0.22 -5.95 4.87
N GLN A 46 -0.98 -4.88 5.06
CA GLN A 46 -2.13 -4.88 5.97
C GLN A 46 -3.22 -5.86 5.53
N ILE A 47 -3.53 -5.94 4.24
CA ILE A 47 -4.51 -6.89 3.70
C ILE A 47 -4.06 -8.33 3.92
N GLN A 48 -2.78 -8.64 3.66
CA GLN A 48 -2.24 -9.98 3.89
C GLN A 48 -2.27 -10.35 5.37
N HIS A 49 -1.89 -9.41 6.25
CA HIS A 49 -1.97 -9.61 7.69
C HIS A 49 -3.41 -9.92 8.13
N LEU A 50 -4.38 -9.12 7.70
CA LEU A 50 -5.79 -9.32 8.02
C LEU A 50 -6.30 -10.70 7.56
N ARG A 51 -5.96 -11.11 6.32
CA ARG A 51 -6.31 -12.44 5.81
C ARG A 51 -5.72 -13.55 6.66
N ASN A 52 -4.47 -13.41 7.09
CA ASN A 52 -3.81 -14.39 7.95
C ASN A 52 -4.50 -14.50 9.32
N GLU A 53 -4.86 -13.38 9.95
CA GLU A 53 -5.55 -13.39 11.24
C GLU A 53 -6.96 -14.00 11.14
N ILE A 54 -7.70 -13.70 10.07
CA ILE A 54 -8.99 -14.37 9.79
C ILE A 54 -8.79 -15.88 9.64
N GLN A 55 -7.78 -16.31 8.87
CA GLN A 55 -7.52 -17.73 8.68
C GLN A 55 -7.13 -18.43 9.99
N LYS A 56 -6.36 -17.76 10.86
CA LYS A 56 -6.05 -18.28 12.21
C LYS A 56 -7.32 -18.48 13.03
N GLY A 57 -8.24 -17.51 13.01
CA GLY A 57 -9.54 -17.63 13.70
C GLY A 57 -10.41 -18.76 13.15
N ILE A 58 -10.43 -18.96 11.84
CA ILE A 58 -11.11 -20.11 11.22
C ILE A 58 -10.48 -21.43 11.68
N ASN A 59 -9.15 -21.49 11.66
CA ASN A 59 -8.39 -22.68 12.05
C ASN A 59 -8.48 -23.00 13.54
N SER A 60 -8.78 -22.02 14.41
CA SER A 60 -8.97 -22.25 15.85
C SER A 60 -10.28 -22.94 16.19
N GLY A 61 -11.20 -23.11 15.23
CA GLY A 61 -12.50 -23.72 15.45
C GLY A 61 -13.48 -22.80 16.18
N ILE A 62 -14.65 -23.35 16.51
CA ILE A 62 -15.71 -22.61 17.21
C ILE A 62 -15.44 -22.67 18.71
N ALA A 63 -15.52 -21.52 19.39
CA ALA A 63 -15.40 -21.48 20.84
C ALA A 63 -16.55 -22.23 21.50
N GLU A 64 -16.24 -23.22 22.32
CA GLU A 64 -17.21 -23.95 23.14
C GLU A 64 -17.34 -23.30 24.52
N GLY A 65 -18.56 -23.21 25.04
CA GLY A 65 -18.80 -22.76 26.41
C GLY A 65 -18.61 -21.26 26.66
N PHE A 66 -18.63 -20.42 25.62
CA PHE A 66 -18.56 -18.96 25.79
C PHE A 66 -19.81 -18.43 26.52
N ASN A 67 -19.65 -17.95 27.75
CA ASN A 67 -20.67 -17.22 28.51
C ASN A 67 -20.20 -15.78 28.71
N ILE A 68 -21.04 -14.83 28.31
CA ILE A 68 -20.76 -13.39 28.40
C ILE A 68 -21.16 -12.77 29.75
N ASN A 69 -21.79 -13.57 30.64
CA ASN A 69 -22.23 -13.15 31.98
C ASN A 69 -21.25 -13.55 33.07
#